data_AF-A0A842SB32-F1
#
_entry.id   AF-A0A842SB32-F1
#
_cell.length_a   1.000
_cell.length_b   1.000
_cell.length_c   1.000
_cell.angle_alpha   90.00
_cell.angle_beta   90.00
_cell.angle_gamma   90.00
#
_symmetry.space_group_name_H-M   'P 1'
#
loop_
_entity.id
_entity.type
_entity.pdbx_description
1 polymer ?
#
loop_
_entity_poly.entity_id
_entity_poly.type
_entity_poly.pdbx_seq_one_letter_code
_entity_poly.pdbx_strand_id
1 'polypeptide(L)'
;MIELGGNINLVGFKEIESSELYVLKKIVGNYTRKFNDKCQNFESITISLKKIHEIEDSAKYEIQVKLMNDGKPINSEVTDNNLFVAVGDSLKKIESLVSS
;
A
#
# COMPACT_ATOMS: atom_id res chain seq x y z
N MET A 1 -12.93 -1.67 3.79
CA MET A 1 -11.69 -2.28 4.25
C MET A 1 -11.70 -3.74 3.83
N ILE A 2 -10.58 -4.22 3.30
CA ILE A 2 -10.30 -5.62 2.99
C ILE A 2 -9.09 -5.99 3.83
N GLU A 3 -9.21 -7.04 4.63
CA GLU A 3 -8.11 -7.58 5.43
C GLU A 3 -7.51 -8.78 4.71
N LEU A 4 -6.19 -8.81 4.56
CA LEU A 4 -5.50 -9.90 3.85
C LEU A 4 -4.85 -10.93 4.81
N GLY A 5 -5.05 -10.77 6.12
CA GLY A 5 -4.29 -11.47 7.15
C GLY A 5 -2.90 -10.88 7.32
N GLY A 6 -2.15 -11.35 8.33
CA GLY A 6 -0.78 -10.89 8.59
C GLY A 6 -0.67 -9.39 8.90
N ASN A 7 -1.70 -8.81 9.52
CA ASN A 7 -1.80 -7.39 9.86
C ASN A 7 -1.77 -6.42 8.66
N ILE A 8 -2.30 -6.88 7.51
CA ILE A 8 -2.41 -6.10 6.28
C ILE A 8 -3.85 -5.62 6.06
N ASN A 9 -3.98 -4.30 5.92
CA ASN A 9 -5.25 -3.60 5.78
C ASN A 9 -5.32 -2.82 4.47
N LEU A 10 -6.32 -3.09 3.63
CA LEU A 10 -6.59 -2.33 2.40
C LEU A 10 -7.87 -1.50 2.55
N VAL A 11 -7.77 -0.18 2.48
CA VAL A 11 -8.87 0.78 2.60
C VAL A 11 -9.13 1.42 1.23
N GLY A 12 -10.39 1.55 0.80
CA GLY A 12 -10.73 2.12 -0.52
C GLY A 12 -10.64 1.14 -1.72
N PHE A 13 -10.24 -0.12 -1.49
CA PHE A 13 -10.08 -1.13 -2.55
C PHE A 13 -11.35 -1.95 -2.86
N LYS A 14 -12.51 -1.61 -2.28
CA LYS A 14 -13.75 -2.40 -2.48
C LYS A 14 -14.28 -2.34 -3.92
N GLU A 15 -13.99 -1.26 -4.64
CA GLU A 15 -14.45 -1.00 -6.00
C GLU A 15 -13.40 -1.35 -7.06
N ILE A 16 -12.34 -2.07 -6.68
CA ILE A 16 -11.31 -2.55 -7.60
C ILE A 16 -11.69 -3.95 -8.08
N GLU A 17 -11.44 -4.24 -9.36
CA GLU A 17 -11.81 -5.53 -9.93
C GLU A 17 -11.08 -6.69 -9.26
N SER A 18 -11.70 -7.88 -9.25
CA SER A 18 -11.12 -9.05 -8.58
C SER A 18 -9.77 -9.48 -9.18
N SER A 19 -9.60 -9.31 -10.48
CA SER A 19 -8.35 -9.54 -11.23
C SER A 19 -7.22 -8.60 -10.75
N GLU A 20 -7.51 -7.31 -10.67
CA GLU A 20 -6.58 -6.29 -10.17
C GLU A 20 -6.25 -6.50 -8.69
N LEU A 21 -7.25 -6.81 -7.87
CA LEU A 21 -7.07 -7.15 -6.46
C LEU A 21 -6.14 -8.36 -6.27
N TYR A 22 -6.24 -9.38 -7.13
CA TYR A 22 -5.35 -10.54 -7.06
C TYR A 22 -3.88 -10.15 -7.28
N VAL A 23 -3.61 -9.26 -8.24
CA VAL A 23 -2.27 -8.73 -8.51
C VAL A 23 -1.79 -7.87 -7.33
N LEU A 24 -2.63 -6.97 -6.82
CA LEU A 24 -2.31 -6.13 -5.67
C LEU A 24 -1.96 -6.95 -4.43
N LYS A 25 -2.72 -8.02 -4.15
CA LYS A 25 -2.43 -8.95 -3.04
C LYS A 25 -1.02 -9.55 -3.16
N LYS A 26 -0.58 -9.92 -4.36
CA LYS A 26 0.79 -10.44 -4.58
C LYS A 26 1.85 -9.38 -4.32
N ILE A 27 1.65 -8.15 -4.79
CA ILE A 27 2.56 -7.03 -4.57
C ILE A 27 2.67 -6.75 -3.07
N VAL A 28 1.54 -6.53 -2.40
CA VAL A 28 1.48 -6.20 -0.98
C VAL A 28 2.06 -7.33 -0.14
N GLY A 29 1.69 -8.60 -0.41
CA GLY A 29 2.22 -9.75 0.32
C GLY A 29 3.74 -9.90 0.21
N ASN A 30 4.33 -9.63 -0.96
CA ASN A 30 5.77 -9.63 -1.14
C ASN A 30 6.44 -8.55 -0.27
N TYR A 31 5.94 -7.32 -0.29
CA TYR A 31 6.48 -6.24 0.53
C TYR A 31 6.28 -6.47 2.03
N THR A 32 5.11 -6.95 2.46
CA THR A 32 4.86 -7.27 3.88
C THR A 32 5.85 -8.31 4.40
N ARG A 33 6.20 -9.32 3.59
CA ARG A 33 7.24 -10.29 3.97
C ARG A 33 8.58 -9.60 4.23
N LYS A 34 9.01 -8.73 3.32
CA LYS A 34 10.24 -7.94 3.48
C LYS A 34 10.20 -7.01 4.69
N PHE A 35 9.06 -6.41 4.99
CA PHE A 35 8.91 -5.56 6.18
C PHE A 35 8.99 -6.38 7.45
N ASN A 36 8.41 -7.58 7.47
CA ASN A 36 8.54 -8.47 8.62
C ASN A 36 9.99 -8.87 8.89
N ASP A 37 10.82 -8.99 7.84
CA ASP A 37 12.24 -9.32 7.95
C ASP A 37 13.12 -8.10 8.32
N LYS A 38 12.69 -6.88 7.98
CA LYS A 38 13.48 -5.63 8.15
C LYS A 38 13.08 -4.78 9.35
N CYS A 39 11.80 -4.78 9.71
CA CYS A 39 11.30 -4.05 10.86
C CYS A 39 11.73 -4.75 12.15
N GLN A 40 12.11 -3.96 13.15
CA GLN A 40 12.42 -4.49 14.48
C GLN A 40 11.18 -5.10 15.15
N ASN A 41 10.02 -4.47 14.98
CA ASN A 41 8.74 -4.98 15.46
C ASN A 41 7.61 -4.56 14.51
N PHE A 42 7.41 -5.31 13.43
CA PHE A 42 6.32 -5.07 12.49
C PHE A 42 4.96 -5.34 13.16
N GLU A 43 4.13 -4.31 13.29
CA GLU A 43 2.80 -4.44 13.88
C GLU A 43 1.74 -4.58 12.80
N SER A 44 1.67 -3.62 11.87
CA SER A 44 0.66 -3.61 10.82
C SER A 44 1.04 -2.71 9.66
N ILE A 45 0.41 -2.95 8.52
CA ILE A 45 0.45 -2.05 7.37
C ILE A 45 -0.96 -1.76 6.88
N THR A 46 -1.24 -0.47 6.67
CA THR A 46 -2.50 0.01 6.12
C THR A 46 -2.23 0.76 4.83
N ILE A 47 -2.90 0.34 3.76
CA ILE A 47 -2.82 0.94 2.43
C ILE A 47 -4.20 1.51 2.12
N SER A 48 -4.26 2.82 1.96
CA SER A 48 -5.48 3.55 1.64
C SER A 48 -5.42 4.02 0.19
N LEU A 49 -6.44 3.65 -0.57
CA LEU A 49 -6.67 4.13 -1.92
C LEU A 49 -7.74 5.22 -1.92
N LYS A 50 -7.42 6.33 -2.58
CA LYS A 50 -8.36 7.38 -2.92
C LYS A 50 -8.30 7.64 -4.42
N LYS A 51 -9.43 7.46 -5.10
CA LYS A 51 -9.59 7.85 -6.50
C LYS A 51 -9.86 9.34 -6.56
N ILE A 52 -9.00 10.10 -7.22
CA ILE A 52 -9.25 11.52 -7.48
C ILE A 52 -9.92 11.60 -8.85
N HIS A 53 -11.26 11.71 -8.87
CA HIS A 53 -12.05 11.99 -10.09
C HIS A 53 -11.61 13.30 -10.75
N GLU A 54 -11.77 13.57 -12.04
CA GLU A 54 -11.82 12.80 -13.30
C GLU A 54 -12.08 13.91 -14.34
N ILE A 55 -11.03 14.40 -15.00
CA ILE A 55 -11.19 15.14 -16.24
C ILE A 55 -10.79 14.15 -17.31
N GLU A 56 -11.79 13.60 -18.00
CA GLU A 56 -11.93 12.66 -19.14
C GLU A 56 -10.77 11.74 -19.60
N ASP A 57 -9.52 11.96 -19.20
CA ASP A 57 -8.32 11.23 -19.67
C ASP A 57 -7.21 11.06 -18.60
N SER A 58 -7.48 11.36 -17.31
CA SER A 58 -6.43 11.36 -16.27
C SER A 58 -6.93 10.98 -14.88
N ALA A 59 -7.53 9.81 -14.73
CA ALA A 59 -7.82 9.25 -13.41
C ALA A 59 -6.51 9.07 -12.62
N LYS A 60 -6.43 9.69 -11.44
CA LYS A 60 -5.29 9.58 -10.52
C LYS A 60 -5.65 8.76 -9.31
N TYR A 61 -4.79 7.79 -9.00
CA TYR A 61 -4.83 6.98 -7.80
C TYR A 61 -3.89 7.59 -6.78
N GLU A 62 -4.44 8.14 -5.71
CA GLU A 62 -3.68 8.55 -4.53
C GLU A 62 -3.61 7.36 -3.57
N ILE A 63 -2.39 6.91 -3.29
CA ILE A 63 -2.09 5.80 -2.39
C ILE A 63 -1.35 6.35 -1.17
N GLN A 64 -1.95 6.12 -0.02
CA GLN A 64 -1.36 6.42 1.29
C GLN A 64 -1.05 5.12 1.99
N VAL A 65 0.20 4.93 2.39
CA VAL A 65 0.64 3.76 3.16
C VAL A 65 1.08 4.21 4.53
N LYS A 66 0.59 3.52 5.55
CA LYS A 66 1.00 3.66 6.94
C LYS A 66 1.48 2.31 7.45
N LEU A 67 2.75 2.21 7.78
CA LEU A 67 3.36 1.06 8.45
C LEU A 67 3.60 1.39 9.92
N MET A 68 3.23 0.48 10.82
CA MET A 68 3.52 0.58 12.25
C MET A 68 4.71 -0.32 12.59
N ASN A 69 5.79 0.30 13.09
CA ASN A 69 7.00 -0.39 13.54
C ASN A 69 7.39 0.12 14.94
N ASP A 70 7.33 -0.73 15.95
CA ASP A 70 7.68 -0.40 17.34
C ASP A 70 6.94 0.86 17.86
N GLY A 71 5.63 0.90 17.65
CA GLY A 71 4.73 2.01 18.01
C GLY A 71 4.88 3.26 17.14
N LYS A 72 5.86 3.29 16.22
CA LYS A 72 6.14 4.44 15.37
C LYS A 72 5.50 4.28 13.99
N PRO A 73 4.68 5.25 13.54
CA PRO A 73 4.12 5.24 12.20
C PRO A 73 5.17 5.73 11.18
N ILE A 74 5.38 4.94 10.13
CA ILE A 74 6.13 5.30 8.94
C ILE A 74 5.12 5.44 7.81
N ASN A 75 5.04 6.63 7.23
CA ASN A 75 4.04 6.97 6.23
C ASN A 75 4.70 7.21 4.87
N SER A 76 3.97 6.91 3.80
CA SER A 76 4.32 7.31 2.45
C SER A 76 3.07 7.65 1.66
N GLU A 77 3.22 8.56 0.70
CA GLU A 77 2.17 8.93 -0.23
C GLU A 77 2.74 8.95 -1.66
N VAL A 78 1.96 8.40 -2.58
CA VAL A 78 2.23 8.40 -4.03
C VAL A 78 0.92 8.59 -4.78
N THR A 79 0.95 9.45 -5.79
CA THR A 79 -0.16 9.65 -6.71
C THR A 79 0.30 9.32 -8.12
N ASP A 80 -0.39 8.39 -8.77
CA ASP A 80 -0.07 7.97 -10.15
C ASP A 80 -1.35 7.65 -10.94
N ASN A 81 -1.26 7.65 -12.26
CA ASN A 81 -2.36 7.23 -13.13
C ASN A 81 -2.47 5.70 -13.24
N ASN A 82 -1.46 4.97 -12.76
CA ASN A 82 -1.45 3.50 -12.69
C ASN A 82 -1.48 3.04 -11.24
N LEU A 83 -2.55 2.32 -10.89
CA LEU A 83 -2.77 1.80 -9.53
C LEU A 83 -1.63 0.89 -9.03
N PHE A 84 -1.10 0.01 -9.87
CA PHE A 84 -0.03 -0.92 -9.48
C PHE A 84 1.29 -0.19 -9.25
N VAL A 85 1.59 0.82 -10.07
CA VAL A 85 2.76 1.68 -9.91
C VAL A 85 2.64 2.49 -8.62
N ALA A 86 1.51 3.15 -8.38
CA ALA A 86 1.29 3.92 -7.16
C ALA A 86 1.45 3.08 -5.88
N VAL A 87 0.90 1.86 -5.86
CA VAL A 87 1.05 0.91 -4.74
C VAL A 87 2.49 0.42 -4.63
N GLY A 88 3.12 0.03 -5.73
CA GLY A 88 4.51 -0.44 -5.73
C GLY A 88 5.49 0.63 -5.23
N ASP A 89 5.35 1.86 -5.71
CA ASP A 89 6.23 2.97 -5.37
C ASP A 89 6.04 3.44 -3.92
N SER A 90 4.79 3.48 -3.43
CA SER A 90 4.53 3.81 -2.02
C SER A 90 5.14 2.76 -1.08
N LEU A 91 4.98 1.47 -1.37
CA LEU A 91 5.62 0.40 -0.61
C LEU A 91 7.15 0.45 -0.68
N LYS A 92 7.72 0.76 -1.86
CA LYS A 92 9.16 0.95 -2.03
C LYS A 92 9.70 2.13 -1.22
N LYS A 93 8.95 3.24 -1.10
CA LYS A 93 9.31 4.37 -0.22
C LYS A 93 9.37 3.91 1.24
N ILE A 94 8.36 3.17 1.72
CA ILE A 94 8.38 2.59 3.07
C ILE A 94 9.60 1.68 3.26
N GLU A 95 9.90 0.81 2.29
CA GLU A 95 11.07 -0.08 2.34
C GLU A 95 12.38 0.70 2.54
N SER A 96 12.54 1.82 1.82
CA SER A 96 13.72 2.68 1.95
C SER A 96 13.82 3.33 3.33
N LEU A 97 12.69 3.71 3.93
CA LEU A 97 12.62 4.34 5.25
C LEU A 97 12.88 3.37 6.40
N VAL A 98 12.47 2.10 6.24
CA VAL A 98 12.70 1.03 7.23
C VAL A 98 14.14 0.49 7.16
N SER A 99 14.79 0.60 6.01
CA SER A 99 16.16 0.09 5.81
C SER A 99 17.26 1.10 6.24
N SER A 100 16.90 2.19 6.94
CA SER A 100 17.82 3.27 7.37
C SER A 100 18.06 3.27 8.87
#